data_AF-A0A372FR08-F1
#
_entry.id   AF-A0A372FR08-F1
#
_cell.length_a   1.000
_cell.length_b   1.000
_cell.length_c   1.000
_cell.angle_alpha   90.00
_cell.angle_beta   90.00
_cell.angle_gamma   90.00
#
_symmetry.space_group_name_H-M   'P 1'
#
loop_
_entity.id
_entity.type
_entity.pdbx_description
1 polymer ?
#
loop_
_entity_poly.entity_id
_entity_poly.type
_entity_poly.pdbx_seq_one_letter_code
_entity_poly.pdbx_strand_id
1 'polypeptide(L)'
;MTHDLIAYVVAHPGSDPDPIELRRASARTLPQYMVPSVVVVLDSIPLTPNGKVDRAALPAPDYLAAVRGQAPRDAREEVLCRLFADVLGVAHVGTDDNFFELGGHSLLATRLISRIRAELGCDLGIGDLFDAPTVLGVAQRLTAGPSSRPALRRMRPVAGTGGHQ
;
A
#
# COMPACT_ATOMS: atom_id res chain seq x y z
N MET A 1 -21.13 5.25 -6.62
CA MET A 1 -20.12 6.27 -6.93
C MET A 1 -19.35 6.57 -5.65
N THR A 2 -18.24 5.86 -5.47
CA THR A 2 -17.31 6.10 -4.36
C THR A 2 -16.61 7.42 -4.69
N HIS A 3 -16.78 8.45 -3.86
CA HIS A 3 -16.10 9.73 -4.09
C HIS A 3 -14.66 9.57 -3.61
N ASP A 4 -13.70 9.60 -4.54
CA ASP A 4 -12.28 9.59 -4.19
C ASP A 4 -11.86 10.97 -3.66
N LEU A 5 -11.03 10.96 -2.62
CA LEU A 5 -10.48 12.19 -2.05
C LEU A 5 -9.14 12.50 -2.73
N ILE A 6 -9.00 13.69 -3.29
CA ILE A 6 -7.77 14.16 -3.95
C ILE A 6 -7.21 15.33 -3.14
N ALA A 7 -5.91 15.29 -2.85
CA ALA A 7 -5.19 16.38 -2.21
C ALA A 7 -4.32 17.12 -3.25
N TYR A 8 -4.48 18.43 -3.33
CA TYR A 8 -3.61 19.30 -4.12
C TYR A 8 -2.70 20.07 -3.16
N VAL A 9 -1.39 20.00 -3.36
CA VAL A 9 -0.40 20.60 -2.46
C VAL A 9 0.57 21.48 -3.24
N VAL A 10 1.04 22.55 -2.61
CA VAL A 10 2.12 23.40 -3.14
C VAL A 10 3.29 23.27 -2.20
N ALA A 11 4.48 23.01 -2.77
CA ALA A 11 5.70 22.91 -1.99
C ALA A 11 6.11 24.29 -1.47
N HIS A 12 6.64 24.34 -0.24
CA HIS A 12 7.37 25.52 0.19
C HIS A 12 8.68 25.63 -0.64
N PRO A 13 9.16 26.85 -0.94
CA PRO A 13 10.41 27.02 -1.68
C PRO A 13 11.56 26.22 -1.07
N GLY A 14 12.26 25.43 -1.89
CA GLY A 14 13.35 24.55 -1.46
C GLY A 14 12.92 23.20 -0.90
N SER A 15 11.62 22.87 -0.94
CA SER A 15 11.10 21.54 -0.60
C SER A 15 10.70 20.78 -1.86
N ASP A 16 10.89 19.46 -1.85
CA ASP A 16 10.41 18.53 -2.88
C ASP A 16 9.56 17.45 -2.22
N PRO A 17 8.24 17.69 -2.03
CA PRO A 17 7.39 16.78 -1.30
C PRO A 17 7.05 15.55 -2.13
N ASP A 18 7.39 14.36 -1.61
CA ASP A 18 6.96 13.10 -2.21
C ASP A 18 5.45 12.85 -1.93
N PRO A 19 4.60 12.72 -2.98
CA PRO A 19 3.17 12.42 -2.84
C PRO A 19 2.88 11.19 -1.96
N ILE A 20 3.73 10.17 -2.02
CA ILE A 20 3.56 8.90 -1.27
C ILE A 20 3.79 9.17 0.22
N GLU A 21 4.83 9.92 0.57
CA GLU A 21 5.12 10.29 1.96
C GLU A 21 4.03 11.16 2.57
N LEU A 22 3.50 12.13 1.82
CA LEU A 22 2.40 12.98 2.28
C LEU A 22 1.13 12.18 2.55
N ARG A 23 0.82 11.20 1.69
CA ARG A 23 -0.32 10.31 1.90
C ARG A 23 -0.13 9.42 3.13
N ARG A 24 1.06 8.85 3.31
CA ARG A 24 1.43 8.07 4.50
C ARG A 24 1.32 8.90 5.77
N ALA A 25 1.80 10.14 5.74
CA ALA A 25 1.68 11.07 6.85
C ALA A 25 0.21 11.34 7.19
N SER A 26 -0.63 11.53 6.18
CA SER A 26 -2.08 11.71 6.35
C SER A 26 -2.74 10.48 6.99
N ALA A 27 -2.35 9.26 6.57
CA ALA A 27 -2.89 8.03 7.14
C ALA A 27 -2.52 7.80 8.62
N ARG A 28 -1.48 8.46 9.14
CA ARG A 28 -1.11 8.39 10.56
C ARG A 28 -1.99 9.26 11.45
N THR A 29 -2.61 10.29 10.90
CA THR A 29 -3.36 11.31 11.67
C THR A 29 -4.84 11.35 11.34
N LEU A 30 -5.25 10.83 10.17
CA LEU A 30 -6.62 10.86 9.69
C LEU A 30 -7.28 9.48 9.73
N PRO A 31 -8.61 9.41 9.96
CA PRO A 31 -9.38 8.21 9.70
C PRO A 31 -9.23 7.76 8.24
N GLN A 32 -9.29 6.44 7.98
CA GLN A 32 -9.03 5.86 6.65
C GLN A 32 -9.86 6.50 5.52
N TYR A 33 -11.12 6.84 5.79
CA TYR A 33 -12.03 7.45 4.80
C TYR A 33 -11.74 8.94 4.50
N MET A 34 -10.78 9.55 5.21
CA MET A 34 -10.29 10.91 4.98
C MET A 34 -8.86 10.94 4.41
N VAL A 35 -8.26 9.76 4.19
CA VAL A 35 -6.93 9.68 3.56
C VAL A 35 -7.10 9.89 2.06
N PRO A 36 -6.37 10.83 1.44
CA PRO A 36 -6.45 11.04 0.00
C PRO A 36 -6.06 9.78 -0.78
N SER A 37 -6.84 9.45 -1.81
CA SER A 37 -6.50 8.40 -2.78
C SER A 37 -5.32 8.84 -3.67
N VAL A 38 -5.20 10.16 -3.94
CA VAL A 38 -4.12 10.76 -4.74
C VAL A 38 -3.67 12.09 -4.12
N VAL A 39 -2.36 12.35 -4.18
CA VAL A 39 -1.75 13.65 -3.85
C VAL A 39 -1.11 14.21 -5.12
N VAL A 40 -1.51 15.42 -5.52
CA VAL A 40 -1.00 16.13 -6.70
C VAL A 40 -0.20 17.33 -6.23
N VAL A 41 1.09 17.37 -6.57
CA VAL A 41 1.97 18.50 -6.28
C VAL A 41 1.85 19.51 -7.41
N LEU A 42 1.60 20.77 -7.07
CA LEU A 42 1.46 21.89 -8.00
C LEU A 42 2.52 22.95 -7.70
N ASP A 43 2.94 23.65 -8.75
CA ASP A 43 3.76 24.87 -8.59
C ASP A 43 2.97 25.97 -7.89
N SER A 44 1.66 26.06 -8.15
CA SER A 44 0.76 27.01 -7.51
C SER A 44 -0.69 26.53 -7.55
N ILE A 45 -1.51 26.99 -6.60
CA ILE A 45 -2.95 26.73 -6.63
C ILE A 45 -3.60 27.67 -7.66
N PRO A 46 -4.35 27.16 -8.66
CA PRO A 46 -5.07 28.01 -9.60
C PRO A 46 -6.17 28.79 -8.89
N LEU A 47 -6.21 30.10 -9.15
CA LEU A 47 -7.18 31.01 -8.56
C LEU A 47 -8.03 31.67 -9.65
N THR A 48 -9.30 31.86 -9.34
CA THR A 48 -10.21 32.74 -10.09
C THR A 48 -9.73 34.20 -10.02
N PRO A 49 -10.22 35.10 -10.89
CA PRO A 49 -9.90 36.53 -10.82
C PRO A 49 -10.22 37.19 -9.46
N ASN A 50 -11.15 36.61 -8.70
CA ASN A 50 -11.52 37.07 -7.36
C ASN A 50 -10.67 36.46 -6.24
N GLY A 51 -9.58 35.74 -6.57
CA GLY A 51 -8.65 35.15 -5.61
C GLY A 51 -9.15 33.88 -4.91
N LYS A 52 -10.30 33.32 -5.31
CA LYS A 52 -10.77 32.01 -4.81
C LYS A 52 -10.16 30.87 -5.61
N VAL A 53 -9.99 29.70 -5.00
CA VAL A 53 -9.54 28.49 -5.71
C VAL A 53 -10.45 28.19 -6.90
N ASP A 54 -9.85 28.09 -8.09
CA ASP A 54 -10.53 27.67 -9.30
C ASP A 54 -10.47 26.15 -9.43
N ARG A 55 -11.51 25.48 -8.95
CA ARG A 55 -11.59 24.01 -8.96
C ARG A 55 -11.69 23.44 -10.37
N ALA A 56 -12.18 24.21 -11.35
CA ALA A 56 -12.30 23.74 -12.73
C ALA A 56 -10.95 23.76 -13.45
N ALA A 57 -10.02 24.60 -12.98
CA ALA A 57 -8.66 24.70 -13.50
C ALA A 57 -7.66 23.78 -12.78
N LEU A 58 -8.09 23.04 -11.73
CA LEU A 58 -7.23 22.04 -11.11
C LEU A 58 -6.94 20.91 -12.11
N PRO A 59 -5.68 20.49 -12.26
CA PRO A 59 -5.36 19.40 -13.17
C PRO A 59 -6.04 18.12 -12.68
N ALA A 60 -6.47 17.30 -13.65
CA ALA A 60 -6.93 15.97 -13.34
C ALA A 60 -5.79 15.21 -12.64
N PRO A 61 -6.05 14.46 -11.56
CA PRO A 61 -5.05 13.61 -10.95
C PRO A 61 -4.54 12.62 -12.00
N ASP A 62 -3.23 12.64 -12.24
CA ASP A 62 -2.61 11.61 -13.04
C ASP A 62 -2.46 10.36 -12.17
N TYR A 63 -3.42 9.46 -12.32
CA TYR A 63 -3.43 8.15 -11.65
C TYR A 63 -2.28 7.24 -12.13
N LEU A 64 -1.63 7.55 -13.26
CA LEU A 64 -0.51 6.79 -13.83
C LEU A 64 0.86 7.34 -13.38
N ALA A 65 0.98 8.63 -13.05
CA ALA A 65 2.26 9.23 -12.63
C ALA A 65 2.77 8.72 -11.26
N ALA A 66 1.95 8.00 -10.50
CA ALA A 66 2.35 7.34 -9.26
C ALA A 66 3.06 5.98 -9.48
N VAL A 67 3.17 5.50 -10.72
CA VAL A 67 3.81 4.23 -11.06
C VAL A 67 5.34 4.40 -11.02
N ARG A 68 5.97 4.00 -9.91
CA ARG A 68 7.43 3.84 -9.86
C ARG A 68 7.88 2.42 -10.23
N GLY A 69 7.03 1.41 -10.07
CA GLY A 69 7.33 0.02 -10.39
C GLY A 69 7.12 -0.36 -11.86
N GLN A 70 7.79 -1.42 -12.31
CA GLN A 70 7.63 -1.98 -13.67
C GLN A 70 6.19 -2.49 -13.92
N ALA A 71 5.79 -2.55 -15.19
CA ALA A 71 4.51 -3.13 -15.59
C ALA A 71 4.49 -4.66 -15.38
N PRO A 72 3.32 -5.26 -15.08
CA PRO A 72 3.19 -6.70 -14.95
C PRO A 72 3.49 -7.40 -16.28
N ARG A 73 4.12 -8.58 -16.20
CA ARG A 73 4.60 -9.36 -17.35
C ARG A 73 3.70 -10.55 -17.67
N ASP A 74 2.85 -10.93 -16.73
CA ASP A 74 1.89 -12.02 -16.89
C ASP A 74 0.59 -11.76 -16.11
N ALA A 75 -0.43 -12.57 -16.38
CA ALA A 75 -1.75 -12.45 -15.77
C ALA A 75 -1.75 -12.61 -14.24
N ARG A 76 -0.73 -13.28 -13.66
CA ARG A 76 -0.63 -13.43 -12.21
C ARG A 76 -0.12 -12.14 -11.57
N GLU A 77 0.91 -11.53 -12.15
CA GLU A 77 1.39 -10.21 -11.74
C GLU A 77 0.29 -9.16 -11.88
N GLU A 78 -0.51 -9.19 -12.95
CA GLU A 78 -1.66 -8.29 -13.13
C GLU A 78 -2.68 -8.40 -11.98
N VAL A 79 -3.07 -9.63 -11.61
CA VAL A 79 -3.99 -9.87 -10.50
C VAL A 79 -3.39 -9.37 -9.18
N LEU A 80 -2.10 -9.63 -8.93
CA LEU A 80 -1.42 -9.19 -7.72
C LEU A 80 -1.31 -7.65 -7.65
N CYS A 81 -0.93 -6.99 -8.74
CA CYS A 81 -0.91 -5.53 -8.85
C CYS A 81 -2.27 -4.93 -8.49
N ARG A 82 -3.36 -5.47 -9.05
CA ARG A 82 -4.73 -5.05 -8.73
C ARG A 82 -5.06 -5.26 -7.25
N LEU A 83 -4.75 -6.43 -6.69
CA LEU A 83 -5.03 -6.72 -5.28
C LEU A 83 -4.25 -5.82 -4.32
N PHE A 84 -2.99 -5.51 -4.64
CA PHE A 84 -2.19 -4.55 -3.89
C PHE A 84 -2.84 -3.16 -3.97
N ALA A 85 -3.16 -2.70 -5.17
CA ALA A 85 -3.79 -1.40 -5.41
C ALA A 85 -5.10 -1.24 -4.62
N ASP A 86 -5.99 -2.23 -4.71
CA ASP A 86 -7.29 -2.24 -4.02
C ASP A 86 -7.16 -2.17 -2.50
N VAL A 87 -6.18 -2.90 -1.93
CA VAL A 87 -5.98 -2.93 -0.48
C VAL A 87 -5.30 -1.66 0.02
N LEU A 88 -4.34 -1.17 -0.75
CA LEU A 88 -3.62 0.06 -0.44
C LEU A 88 -4.49 1.30 -0.70
N GLY A 89 -5.57 1.19 -1.49
CA GLY A 89 -6.42 2.30 -1.88
C GLY A 89 -5.67 3.29 -2.79
N VAL A 90 -4.87 2.74 -3.71
CA VAL A 90 -4.13 3.50 -4.74
C VAL A 90 -4.62 3.06 -6.12
N ALA A 91 -4.46 3.91 -7.13
CA ALA A 91 -4.97 3.60 -8.46
C ALA A 91 -4.15 2.53 -9.20
N HIS A 92 -2.84 2.48 -8.94
CA HIS A 92 -1.95 1.52 -9.58
C HIS A 92 -0.81 1.11 -8.64
N VAL A 93 -0.31 -0.12 -8.81
CA VAL A 93 0.88 -0.67 -8.16
C VAL A 93 1.68 -1.41 -9.21
N GLY A 94 2.94 -1.02 -9.42
CA GLY A 94 3.89 -1.74 -10.28
C GLY A 94 4.50 -2.96 -9.59
N THR A 95 5.18 -3.81 -10.35
CA THR A 95 5.64 -5.12 -9.85
C THR A 95 6.71 -5.01 -8.76
N ASP A 96 7.51 -3.95 -8.81
CA ASP A 96 8.62 -3.69 -7.88
C ASP A 96 8.25 -2.74 -6.74
N ASP A 97 7.02 -2.22 -6.73
CA ASP A 97 6.58 -1.31 -5.68
C ASP A 97 6.42 -2.06 -4.36
N ASN A 98 7.07 -1.54 -3.32
CA ASN A 98 7.03 -2.15 -2.00
C ASN A 98 5.74 -1.77 -1.27
N PHE A 99 4.99 -2.79 -0.85
CA PHE A 99 3.72 -2.70 -0.14
C PHE A 99 3.79 -1.79 1.08
N PHE A 100 4.84 -1.93 1.89
CA PHE A 100 5.01 -1.10 3.07
C PHE A 100 5.39 0.32 2.67
N GLU A 101 6.24 0.49 1.65
CA GLU A 101 6.59 1.78 1.00
C GLU A 101 5.39 2.54 0.44
N LEU A 102 4.34 1.84 0.05
CA LEU A 102 3.08 2.45 -0.39
C LEU A 102 2.09 2.76 0.75
N GLY A 103 2.51 2.56 2.01
CA GLY A 103 1.70 2.82 3.20
C GLY A 103 0.95 1.60 3.73
N GLY A 104 1.30 0.40 3.25
CA GLY A 104 0.85 -0.85 3.83
C GLY A 104 1.27 -1.03 5.28
N HIS A 105 0.43 -1.67 6.07
CA HIS A 105 0.68 -2.02 7.48
C HIS A 105 0.04 -3.37 7.81
N SER A 106 0.27 -3.90 9.01
CA SER A 106 -0.09 -5.28 9.37
C SER A 106 -1.55 -5.67 9.10
N LEU A 107 -2.51 -4.77 9.37
CA LEU A 107 -3.92 -5.03 9.08
C LEU A 107 -4.21 -5.08 7.57
N LEU A 108 -3.62 -4.18 6.78
CA LEU A 108 -3.74 -4.21 5.32
C LEU A 108 -3.05 -5.44 4.74
N ALA A 109 -1.87 -5.81 5.27
CA ALA A 109 -1.15 -7.02 4.89
C ALA A 109 -2.00 -8.28 5.10
N THR A 110 -2.65 -8.41 6.27
CA THR A 110 -3.56 -9.53 6.54
C THR A 110 -4.75 -9.57 5.57
N ARG A 111 -5.32 -8.40 5.23
CA ARG A 111 -6.41 -8.29 4.25
C ARG A 111 -5.94 -8.69 2.85
N LEU A 112 -4.77 -8.21 2.42
CA LEU A 112 -4.15 -8.53 1.14
C LEU A 112 -3.92 -10.04 1.00
N ILE A 113 -3.26 -10.65 1.98
CA ILE A 113 -2.99 -12.09 2.00
C ILE A 113 -4.28 -12.89 1.91
N SER A 114 -5.32 -12.50 2.66
CA SER A 114 -6.60 -13.19 2.64
C SER A 114 -7.26 -13.15 1.25
N ARG A 115 -7.18 -12.01 0.55
CA ARG A 115 -7.69 -11.88 -0.82
C ARG A 115 -6.87 -12.67 -1.84
N ILE A 116 -5.54 -12.59 -1.75
CA ILE A 116 -4.63 -13.36 -2.62
C ILE A 116 -4.93 -14.86 -2.49
N ARG A 117 -5.07 -15.37 -1.26
CA ARG A 117 -5.43 -16.77 -1.01
C ARG A 117 -6.78 -17.14 -1.61
N ALA A 118 -7.77 -16.26 -1.51
CA ALA A 118 -9.10 -16.49 -2.05
C ALA A 118 -9.14 -16.49 -3.58
N GLU A 119 -8.41 -15.59 -4.25
CA GLU A 119 -8.41 -15.50 -5.72
C GLU A 119 -7.47 -16.50 -6.39
N LEU A 120 -6.30 -16.77 -5.80
CA LEU A 120 -5.25 -17.59 -6.42
C LEU A 120 -5.11 -19.00 -5.81
N GLY A 121 -5.86 -19.31 -4.74
CA GLY A 121 -5.87 -20.64 -4.12
C GLY A 121 -4.52 -21.07 -3.53
N CYS A 122 -3.65 -20.13 -3.15
CA CYS A 122 -2.29 -20.38 -2.68
C CYS A 122 -2.15 -20.38 -1.14
N ASP A 123 -1.05 -20.91 -0.60
CA ASP A 123 -0.68 -20.69 0.80
C ASP A 123 0.41 -19.61 0.90
N LEU A 124 -0.02 -18.36 1.13
CA LEU A 124 0.85 -17.21 1.37
C LEU A 124 0.78 -16.79 2.84
N GLY A 125 1.88 -16.88 3.58
CA GLY A 125 1.98 -16.42 4.97
C GLY A 125 2.25 -14.92 5.09
N ILE A 126 2.08 -14.38 6.30
CA ILE A 126 2.46 -13.00 6.60
C ILE A 126 3.98 -12.80 6.49
N GLY A 127 4.77 -13.79 6.91
CA GLY A 127 6.23 -13.75 6.78
C GLY A 127 6.69 -13.62 5.33
N ASP A 128 6.02 -14.31 4.40
CA ASP A 128 6.35 -14.26 2.97
C ASP A 128 6.25 -12.85 2.39
N LEU A 129 5.21 -12.10 2.79
CA LEU A 129 5.04 -10.70 2.38
C LEU A 129 6.07 -9.77 3.03
N PHE A 130 6.49 -10.04 4.27
CA PHE A 130 7.55 -9.25 4.91
C PHE A 130 8.92 -9.50 4.27
N ASP A 131 9.23 -10.74 3.92
CA ASP A 131 10.49 -11.12 3.28
C ASP A 131 10.58 -10.64 1.82
N ALA A 132 9.42 -10.45 1.17
CA ALA A 132 9.35 -9.90 -0.17
C ALA A 132 8.10 -9.05 -0.36
N PRO A 133 8.19 -7.77 0.00
CA PRO A 133 7.04 -6.87 0.05
C PRO A 133 6.64 -6.31 -1.32
N THR A 134 7.03 -6.93 -2.43
CA THR A 134 6.69 -6.48 -3.79
C THR A 134 5.81 -7.50 -4.49
N VAL A 135 5.05 -7.06 -5.50
CA VAL A 135 4.24 -7.98 -6.33
C VAL A 135 5.12 -9.05 -6.97
N LEU A 136 6.27 -8.68 -7.51
CA LEU A 136 7.24 -9.60 -8.09
C LEU A 136 7.69 -10.66 -7.06
N GLY A 137 8.07 -10.21 -5.87
CA GLY A 137 8.59 -11.08 -4.83
C GLY A 137 7.52 -12.03 -4.24
N VAL A 138 6.26 -11.59 -4.20
CA VAL A 138 5.11 -12.45 -3.90
C VAL A 138 4.87 -13.45 -5.03
N ALA A 139 4.83 -13.01 -6.28
CA ALA A 139 4.59 -13.88 -7.45
C ALA A 139 5.61 -15.03 -7.54
N GLN A 140 6.88 -14.74 -7.25
CA GLN A 140 7.95 -15.74 -7.19
C GLN A 140 7.69 -16.81 -6.11
N ARG A 141 7.22 -16.41 -4.93
CA ARG A 141 6.90 -17.33 -3.83
C ARG A 141 5.68 -18.18 -4.11
N LEU A 142 4.68 -17.64 -4.82
CA LEU A 142 3.50 -18.42 -5.23
C LEU A 142 3.84 -19.53 -6.23
N THR A 143 4.94 -19.40 -6.98
CA THR A 143 5.40 -20.41 -7.94
C THR A 143 6.13 -21.56 -7.23
N ALA A 144 6.71 -21.30 -6.05
CA ALA A 144 7.28 -22.31 -5.17
C ALA A 144 6.18 -22.96 -4.30
N GLY A 145 5.46 -23.94 -4.84
CA GLY A 145 4.50 -24.73 -4.05
C GLY A 145 5.15 -25.50 -2.87
N PRO A 146 4.32 -26.13 -2.04
CA PRO A 146 4.03 -25.70 -0.67
C PRO A 146 5.27 -25.69 0.25
N SER A 147 5.64 -24.50 0.75
CA SER A 147 6.57 -24.37 1.88
C SER A 147 5.91 -24.91 3.15
N SER A 148 6.53 -25.91 3.76
CA SER A 148 6.13 -26.47 5.04
C SER A 148 6.08 -25.35 6.09
N ARG A 149 4.91 -25.15 6.69
CA ARG A 149 4.78 -24.31 7.89
C ARG A 149 5.87 -24.72 8.88
N PRO A 150 6.77 -23.83 9.34
CA PRO A 150 7.55 -24.14 10.51
C PRO A 150 6.55 -24.31 11.65
N ALA A 151 6.46 -25.54 12.16
CA ALA A 151 5.58 -25.86 13.27
C ALA A 151 5.86 -24.85 14.38
N LEU A 152 4.86 -24.05 14.74
CA LEU A 152 4.91 -23.19 15.91
C LEU A 152 5.26 -24.10 17.09
N ARG A 153 6.52 -24.02 17.53
CA ARG A 153 7.04 -24.81 18.63
C ARG A 153 6.23 -24.37 19.84
N ARG A 154 5.30 -25.23 20.31
CA ARG A 154 4.51 -24.97 21.52
C ARG A 154 5.49 -24.54 22.60
N MET A 155 5.39 -23.28 23.00
CA MET A 155 6.15 -22.74 24.10
C MET A 155 5.71 -23.54 25.34
N ARG A 156 6.64 -24.35 25.89
CA ARG A 156 6.36 -25.10 27.11
C ARG A 156 6.04 -24.06 28.21
N PRO A 157 4.95 -24.23 28.97
CA PRO A 157 4.70 -23.37 30.11
C PRO A 157 5.94 -23.45 31.01
N VAL A 158 6.49 -22.28 31.36
CA VAL A 158 7.47 -22.22 32.45
C VAL A 158 6.74 -22.70 33.69
N ALA A 159 7.07 -23.90 34.16
CA ALA A 159 6.60 -24.37 35.44
C ALA A 159 7.17 -23.41 36.47
N GLY A 160 6.30 -22.62 37.11
CA GLY A 160 6.68 -21.83 38.26
C GLY A 160 7.22 -22.77 39.31
N THR A 161 8.53 -22.72 39.56
CA THR A 161 9.17 -23.31 40.72
C THR A 161 8.71 -22.52 41.94
N GLY A 162 7.57 -22.94 42.50
CA GLY A 162 7.31 -22.74 43.92
C GLY A 162 8.12 -23.77 44.70
N GLY A 163 8.94 -23.31 45.65
CA GLY A 163 9.42 -24.16 46.73
C GLY A 163 10.81 -23.81 47.29
N HIS A 164 10.81 -23.56 48.61
CA HIS A 164 11.93 -23.45 49.57
C HIS A 164 12.71 -22.13 49.56
N GLN A 165 12.68 -21.31 50.62
CA GLN A 165 12.49 -21.56 52.06
C GLN A 165 11.69 -20.44 52.74
#